data_AF-A0A3A4UQT1-F1
#
_entry.id   AF-A0A3A4UQT1-F1
#
_cell.length_a   1.000
_cell.length_b   1.000
_cell.length_c   1.000
_cell.angle_alpha   90.00
_cell.angle_beta   90.00
_cell.angle_gamma   90.00
#
_symmetry.space_group_name_H-M   'P 1'
#
loop_
_entity.id
_entity.type
_entity.pdbx_description
1 polymer ?
#
loop_
_entity_poly.entity_id
_entity_poly.type
_entity_poly.pdbx_seq_one_letter_code
_entity_poly.pdbx_strand_id
1 'polypeptide(L)'
;MEIEDQFKEVIILAEFVIGPAIALGLIIGVYEALVIHRDVKVPTHRFGHMVHALILSTAFVFASMNTEWVLTMIPALQAIPLLGTVLGARIALGLIAAIKIHGVSQAVKGAGGGPGLGETWFHSIIVGALITAAPYAYPVIEPALPSWLKF
;
A
#
# COMPACT_ATOMS: atom_id res chain seq x y z
N MET A 1 25.44 14.76 32.86
CA MET A 1 24.54 14.78 31.70
C MET A 1 24.87 13.53 30.91
N GLU A 2 24.09 12.49 31.18
CA GLU A 2 24.50 11.09 31.10
C GLU A 2 24.22 10.48 29.74
N ILE A 3 25.07 9.54 29.34
CA ILE A 3 24.99 8.75 28.12
C ILE A 3 23.64 8.00 28.02
N GLU A 4 22.95 7.75 29.14
CA GLU A 4 21.61 7.15 29.17
C GLU A 4 20.52 8.00 28.49
N ASP A 5 20.60 9.33 28.52
CA ASP A 5 19.61 10.18 27.83
C ASP A 5 19.80 10.14 26.31
N GLN A 6 21.02 9.90 25.83
CA GLN A 6 21.27 9.72 24.39
C GLN A 6 20.76 8.38 23.85
N PHE A 7 20.63 7.35 24.69
CA PHE A 7 20.06 6.06 24.26
C PHE A 7 18.53 6.01 24.39
N LYS A 8 17.93 6.85 25.25
CA LYS A 8 16.46 6.97 25.36
C LYS A 8 15.82 7.71 24.19
N GLU A 9 16.56 8.59 23.51
CA GLU A 9 16.09 9.28 22.30
C GLU A 9 16.30 8.49 21.00
N VAL A 10 17.01 7.35 21.03
CA VAL A 10 17.06 6.40 19.90
C VAL A 10 15.96 5.33 20.02
N ILE A 11 14.87 5.66 20.69
CA ILE A 11 13.58 5.10 20.33
C ILE A 11 13.09 6.00 19.20
N ILE A 12 13.40 5.63 17.96
CA ILE A 12 12.65 6.13 16.81
C ILE A 12 11.22 5.66 17.07
N LEU A 13 10.42 6.50 17.73
CA LEU A 13 8.98 6.45 17.57
C LEU A 13 8.80 6.60 16.07
N ALA A 14 8.50 5.50 15.36
CA ALA A 14 8.15 5.61 13.96
C ALA A 14 7.01 6.62 13.89
N GLU A 15 7.33 7.76 13.29
CA GLU A 15 6.40 8.86 13.23
C GLU A 15 5.16 8.37 12.52
N PHE A 16 4.02 8.55 13.18
CA PHE A 16 2.75 8.14 12.63
C PHE A 16 2.41 9.08 11.47
N VAL A 17 2.63 8.61 10.25
CA VAL A 17 2.57 9.40 9.03
C VAL A 17 1.22 9.22 8.34
N ILE A 18 0.39 10.26 8.39
CA ILE A 18 -0.95 10.26 7.76
C ILE A 18 -0.88 10.89 6.35
N GLY A 19 -0.34 12.11 6.26
CA GLY A 19 -0.27 12.86 5.00
C GLY A 19 0.47 12.13 3.88
N PRO A 20 1.73 11.69 4.11
CA PRO A 20 2.52 10.94 3.13
C PRO A 20 1.83 9.65 2.68
N ALA A 21 1.23 8.93 3.64
CA ALA A 21 0.51 7.69 3.39
C ALA A 21 -0.71 7.87 2.49
N ILE A 22 -1.51 8.91 2.74
CA ILE A 22 -2.67 9.24 1.91
C ILE A 22 -2.20 9.66 0.51
N ALA A 23 -1.19 10.53 0.42
CA ALA A 23 -0.68 11.01 -0.85
C ALA A 23 -0.19 9.87 -1.76
N LEU A 24 0.71 9.02 -1.26
CA LEU A 24 1.23 7.87 -2.00
C LEU A 24 0.14 6.83 -2.29
N GLY A 25 -0.75 6.61 -1.33
CA GLY A 25 -1.92 5.76 -1.47
C GLY A 25 -2.80 6.13 -2.65
N LEU A 26 -3.10 7.43 -2.77
CA LEU A 26 -3.88 7.97 -3.87
C LEU A 26 -3.12 7.89 -5.20
N ILE A 27 -1.82 8.18 -5.23
CA ILE A 27 -0.99 8.08 -6.45
C ILE A 27 -1.02 6.64 -7.00
N ILE A 28 -0.78 5.64 -6.14
CA ILE A 28 -0.82 4.22 -6.52
C ILE A 28 -2.25 3.82 -6.92
N GLY A 29 -3.27 4.26 -6.19
CA GLY A 29 -4.66 3.97 -6.53
C GLY A 29 -5.12 4.59 -7.85
N VAL A 30 -4.63 5.79 -8.20
CA VAL A 30 -4.86 6.41 -9.52
C VAL A 30 -4.17 5.61 -10.60
N TYR A 31 -2.92 5.17 -10.39
CA TYR A 31 -2.23 4.28 -11.33
C TYR A 31 -3.06 3.02 -11.62
N GLU A 32 -3.54 2.34 -10.57
CA GLU A 32 -4.42 1.16 -10.70
C GLU A 32 -5.72 1.48 -11.46
N ALA A 33 -6.38 2.58 -11.09
CA ALA A 33 -7.60 3.00 -11.76
C ALA A 33 -7.40 3.27 -13.26
N LEU A 34 -6.27 3.88 -13.65
CA LEU A 34 -5.94 4.16 -15.05
C LEU A 34 -5.71 2.87 -15.85
N VAL A 35 -5.03 1.88 -15.26
CA VAL A 35 -4.82 0.58 -15.90
C VAL A 35 -6.18 -0.12 -16.11
N ILE A 36 -7.02 -0.18 -15.08
CA ILE A 36 -8.35 -0.83 -15.14
C ILE A 36 -9.32 -0.10 -16.07
N HIS A 37 -9.21 1.22 -16.18
CA HIS A 37 -10.08 2.02 -17.06
C HIS A 37 -10.01 1.58 -18.52
N ARG A 38 -8.85 1.07 -18.96
CA ARG A 38 -8.63 0.57 -20.32
C ARG A 38 -9.31 -0.77 -20.59
N ASP A 39 -9.53 -1.57 -19.54
CA ASP A 39 -9.93 -2.97 -19.64
C ASP A 39 -11.42 -3.20 -19.43
N VAL A 40 -12.06 -2.43 -18.54
CA VAL A 40 -13.50 -2.56 -18.30
C VAL A 40 -14.26 -1.72 -19.33
N LYS A 41 -15.38 -2.21 -19.89
CA LYS A 41 -16.21 -1.44 -20.85
C LYS A 41 -17.45 -0.77 -20.23
N VAL A 42 -17.95 -1.32 -19.13
CA VAL A 42 -19.17 -0.87 -18.46
C VAL A 42 -18.88 0.30 -17.51
N PRO A 43 -19.45 1.50 -17.70
CA PRO A 43 -19.12 2.68 -16.91
C PRO A 43 -19.36 2.54 -15.40
N THR A 44 -20.46 1.91 -14.98
CA THR A 44 -20.77 1.72 -13.55
C THR A 44 -19.76 0.80 -12.87
N HIS A 45 -19.36 -0.27 -13.55
CA HIS A 45 -18.32 -1.19 -13.06
C HIS A 45 -16.95 -0.50 -13.02
N ARG A 46 -16.59 0.31 -14.03
CA ARG A 46 -15.36 1.13 -14.03
C ARG A 46 -15.29 2.04 -12.80
N PHE A 47 -16.37 2.75 -12.50
CA PHE A 47 -16.41 3.66 -11.37
C PHE A 47 -16.23 2.91 -10.04
N GLY A 48 -16.92 1.79 -9.87
CA GLY A 48 -16.75 0.94 -8.69
C GLY A 48 -15.31 0.48 -8.50
N HIS A 49 -14.65 0.05 -9.58
CA HIS A 49 -13.24 -0.36 -9.54
C HIS A 49 -12.29 0.79 -9.21
N MET A 50 -12.51 1.98 -9.78
CA MET A 50 -11.70 3.16 -9.48
C MET A 50 -11.78 3.52 -7.99
N VAL A 51 -12.99 3.58 -7.42
CA VAL A 51 -13.18 3.87 -5.99
C VAL A 51 -12.53 2.79 -5.14
N HIS A 52 -12.71 1.52 -5.50
CA HIS A 52 -12.11 0.39 -4.80
C HIS A 52 -10.57 0.44 -4.82
N ALA A 53 -9.97 0.71 -5.99
CA ALA A 53 -8.53 0.82 -6.17
C ALA A 53 -7.93 1.96 -5.33
N LEU A 54 -8.59 3.13 -5.31
CA LEU A 54 -8.18 4.28 -4.49
C LEU A 54 -8.21 3.95 -3.00
N ILE A 55 -9.32 3.39 -2.51
CA ILE A 55 -9.50 3.09 -1.09
C ILE A 55 -8.52 1.99 -0.64
N LEU A 56 -8.42 0.90 -1.39
CA LEU A 56 -7.54 -0.21 -1.01
C LEU A 56 -6.07 0.19 -1.07
N SER A 57 -5.62 0.85 -2.14
CA SER A 57 -4.23 1.29 -2.25
C SER A 57 -3.87 2.23 -1.12
N THR A 58 -4.77 3.16 -0.77
CA THR A 58 -4.57 4.07 0.37
C THR A 58 -4.49 3.32 1.70
N ALA A 59 -5.38 2.36 1.95
CA ALA A 59 -5.35 1.57 3.17
C ALA A 59 -4.07 0.72 3.30
N PHE A 60 -3.63 0.08 2.22
CA PHE A 60 -2.41 -0.73 2.22
C PHE A 60 -1.14 0.12 2.36
N VAL A 61 -1.05 1.26 1.67
CA VAL A 61 0.08 2.20 1.82
C VAL A 61 0.11 2.76 3.24
N PHE A 62 -1.05 3.13 3.79
CA PHE A 62 -1.15 3.57 5.17
C PHE A 62 -0.64 2.54 6.17
N ALA A 63 -1.06 1.28 6.03
CA ALA A 63 -0.56 0.19 6.87
C ALA A 63 0.95 -0.06 6.68
N SER A 64 1.46 0.08 5.45
CA SER A 64 2.89 -0.09 5.13
C SER A 64 3.77 1.02 5.71
N MET A 65 3.32 2.27 5.63
CA MET A 65 4.05 3.41 6.21
C MET A 65 3.95 3.44 7.73
N ASN A 66 2.83 2.98 8.30
CA ASN A 66 2.59 2.94 9.75
C ASN A 66 2.70 1.52 10.33
N THR A 67 3.61 0.69 9.82
CA THR A 67 3.67 -0.73 10.19
C THR A 67 3.94 -0.97 11.68
N GLU A 68 4.73 -0.13 12.33
CA GLU A 68 4.93 -0.25 13.79
C GLU A 68 3.62 -0.08 14.56
N TRP A 69 2.83 0.93 14.19
CA TRP A 69 1.48 1.11 14.72
C TRP A 69 0.57 -0.10 14.40
N VAL A 70 0.64 -0.67 13.19
CA VAL A 70 -0.12 -1.88 12.85
C VAL A 70 0.27 -3.07 13.74
N LEU A 71 1.56 -3.24 14.03
CA LEU A 71 2.05 -4.32 14.87
C LEU A 71 1.65 -4.16 16.34
N THR A 72 1.40 -2.94 16.84
CA THR A 72 0.85 -2.75 18.20
C THR A 72 -0.64 -3.09 18.28
N MET A 73 -1.38 -2.92 17.17
CA MET A 73 -2.80 -3.28 17.10
C MET A 73 -3.03 -4.80 17.07
N ILE A 74 -2.05 -5.57 16.60
CA ILE A 74 -2.14 -7.04 16.51
C ILE A 74 -0.89 -7.66 17.16
N PRO A 75 -0.77 -7.66 18.50
CA PRO A 75 0.42 -8.15 19.21
C PRO A 75 0.80 -9.60 18.87
N ALA A 76 -0.18 -10.43 18.50
CA ALA A 76 0.06 -11.81 18.08
C ALA A 76 0.99 -11.93 16.85
N LEU A 77 1.03 -10.92 15.96
CA LEU A 77 1.94 -10.93 14.81
C LEU A 77 3.41 -10.79 15.22
N GLN A 78 3.68 -10.14 16.37
CA GLN A 78 5.04 -9.93 16.87
C GLN A 78 5.72 -11.24 17.27
N ALA A 79 4.93 -12.27 17.61
CA ALA A 79 5.44 -13.60 17.96
C ALA A 79 5.80 -14.46 16.74
N ILE A 80 5.38 -14.07 15.53
CA ILE A 80 5.61 -14.85 14.30
C ILE A 80 6.95 -14.42 13.69
N PRO A 81 7.91 -15.35 13.48
CA PRO A 81 9.16 -15.04 12.81
C PRO A 81 8.93 -14.36 11.45
N LEU A 82 9.76 -13.37 11.12
CA LEU A 82 9.65 -12.50 9.94
C LEU A 82 8.43 -11.54 9.97
N LEU A 83 7.21 -12.02 10.22
CA LEU A 83 6.01 -11.15 10.26
C LEU A 83 6.00 -10.17 11.43
N GLY A 84 6.64 -10.52 12.55
CA GLY A 84 6.82 -9.62 13.69
C GLY A 84 7.81 -8.49 13.46
N THR A 85 8.51 -8.47 12.32
CA THR A 85 9.43 -7.39 11.95
C THR A 85 8.74 -6.36 11.06
N VAL A 86 9.15 -5.09 11.16
CA VAL A 86 8.63 -4.01 10.30
C VAL A 86 8.75 -4.36 8.83
N LEU A 87 9.92 -4.85 8.39
CA LEU A 87 10.15 -5.22 6.99
C LEU A 87 9.27 -6.40 6.57
N GLY A 88 9.20 -7.47 7.36
CA GLY A 88 8.40 -8.64 7.00
C GLY A 88 6.89 -8.36 6.98
N ALA A 89 6.38 -7.54 7.89
CA ALA A 89 5.00 -7.08 7.86
C ALA A 89 4.71 -6.22 6.61
N ARG A 90 5.61 -5.31 6.21
CA ARG A 90 5.48 -4.53 4.96
C ARG A 90 5.45 -5.41 3.71
N ILE A 91 6.31 -6.43 3.65
CA ILE A 91 6.34 -7.41 2.56
C ILE A 91 5.02 -8.20 2.55
N ALA A 92 4.54 -8.66 3.70
CA ALA A 92 3.28 -9.37 3.81
C ALA A 92 2.09 -8.52 3.34
N LEU A 93 2.04 -7.24 3.72
CA LEU A 93 1.02 -6.29 3.24
C LEU A 93 1.05 -6.15 1.72
N GLY A 94 2.24 -5.99 1.12
CA GLY A 94 2.40 -5.93 -0.34
C GLY A 94 1.94 -7.21 -1.04
N LEU A 95 2.28 -8.38 -0.50
CA LEU A 95 1.83 -9.68 -1.03
C LEU A 95 0.31 -9.85 -0.92
N ILE A 96 -0.29 -9.46 0.21
CA ILE A 96 -1.75 -9.50 0.40
C ILE A 96 -2.43 -8.58 -0.62
N ALA A 97 -1.91 -7.37 -0.82
CA ALA A 97 -2.43 -6.44 -1.83
C ALA A 97 -2.34 -7.05 -3.24
N ALA A 98 -1.19 -7.61 -3.63
CA ALA A 98 -1.01 -8.28 -4.91
C ALA A 98 -2.02 -9.43 -5.11
N ILE A 99 -2.19 -10.29 -4.11
CA ILE A 99 -3.17 -11.40 -4.16
C ILE A 99 -4.59 -10.85 -4.29
N LYS A 100 -4.93 -9.78 -3.58
CA LYS A 100 -6.27 -9.18 -3.65
C LYS A 100 -6.57 -8.59 -5.02
N ILE A 101 -5.64 -7.81 -5.57
CA ILE A 101 -5.76 -7.22 -6.90
C ILE A 101 -5.93 -8.33 -7.94
N HIS A 102 -5.03 -9.33 -7.93
CA HIS A 102 -5.12 -10.45 -8.86
C HIS A 102 -6.41 -11.26 -8.69
N GLY A 103 -6.82 -11.53 -7.45
CA GLY A 103 -8.01 -12.31 -7.15
C GLY A 103 -9.30 -11.61 -7.60
N VAL A 104 -9.43 -10.30 -7.37
CA VAL A 104 -10.58 -9.51 -7.86
C VAL A 104 -10.62 -9.54 -9.39
N SER A 105 -9.47 -9.44 -10.04
CA SER A 105 -9.32 -9.56 -11.48
C SER A 105 -9.88 -10.88 -12.04
N GLN A 106 -9.50 -12.00 -11.41
CA GLN A 106 -9.95 -13.34 -11.81
C GLN A 106 -11.44 -13.57 -11.58
N ALA A 107 -11.97 -13.09 -10.44
CA ALA A 107 -13.39 -13.22 -10.12
C ALA A 107 -14.30 -12.51 -11.15
N VAL A 108 -13.87 -11.35 -11.65
CA VAL A 108 -14.60 -10.63 -12.71
C VAL A 108 -14.60 -11.40 -14.03
N LYS A 109 -13.53 -12.13 -14.37
CA LYS A 109 -13.51 -12.99 -15.57
C LYS A 109 -14.57 -14.11 -15.48
N GLY A 110 -14.70 -14.73 -14.30
CA GLY A 110 -15.63 -15.82 -14.06
C GLY A 110 -17.11 -15.42 -14.11
N ALA A 111 -17.43 -14.15 -13.86
CA ALA A 111 -18.80 -13.63 -13.80
C ALA A 111 -19.37 -13.14 -15.15
N GLY A 112 -18.74 -13.48 -16.28
CA GLY A 112 -19.21 -13.07 -17.62
C GLY A 112 -18.83 -11.64 -18.03
N GLY A 113 -17.93 -10.99 -17.27
CA GLY A 113 -17.43 -9.64 -17.53
C GLY A 113 -16.35 -9.56 -18.62
N GLY A 114 -16.66 -9.95 -19.86
CA GLY A 114 -15.75 -9.82 -21.01
C GLY A 114 -14.43 -10.62 -20.89
N PRO A 115 -13.46 -10.44 -21.83
CA PRO A 115 -12.12 -10.99 -21.67
C PRO A 115 -11.52 -10.33 -20.44
N GLY A 116 -11.66 -10.99 -19.29
CA GLY A 116 -11.55 -10.26 -18.04
C GLY A 116 -10.15 -9.68 -17.88
N LEU A 117 -10.09 -8.56 -17.14
CA LEU A 117 -8.91 -7.74 -16.81
C LEU A 117 -7.61 -8.45 -17.21
N GLY A 118 -6.85 -7.91 -18.15
CA GLY A 118 -5.61 -8.51 -18.69
C GLY A 118 -4.48 -8.62 -17.65
N GLU A 119 -4.83 -8.59 -16.37
CA GLU A 119 -4.00 -8.48 -15.20
C GLU A 119 -3.20 -9.76 -15.02
N THR A 120 -1.96 -9.66 -15.45
CA THR A 120 -0.93 -10.63 -15.18
C THR A 120 -0.52 -10.52 -13.71
N TRP A 121 -0.03 -11.61 -13.13
CA TRP A 121 0.60 -11.57 -11.81
C TRP A 121 1.70 -10.51 -11.72
N PHE A 122 2.36 -10.20 -12.84
CA PHE A 122 3.36 -9.16 -12.93
C PHE A 122 2.82 -7.78 -12.53
N HIS A 123 1.65 -7.38 -13.03
CA HIS A 123 0.99 -6.12 -12.63
C HIS A 123 0.72 -6.10 -11.12
N SER A 124 0.04 -7.13 -10.61
CA SER A 124 -0.33 -7.19 -9.20
C SER A 124 0.89 -7.20 -8.26
N ILE A 125 1.98 -7.87 -8.67
CA ILE A 125 3.26 -7.86 -7.95
C ILE A 125 3.90 -6.48 -7.96
N ILE A 126 3.86 -5.74 -9.07
CA ILE A 126 4.36 -4.35 -9.12
C ILE A 126 3.62 -3.49 -8.10
N VAL A 127 2.29 -3.60 -8.03
CA VAL A 127 1.49 -2.81 -7.09
C VAL A 127 1.80 -3.18 -5.64
N GLY A 128 1.91 -4.49 -5.35
CA GLY A 128 2.37 -4.97 -4.05
C GLY A 128 3.76 -4.44 -3.69
N ALA A 129 4.70 -4.43 -4.64
CA ALA A 129 6.03 -3.89 -4.45
C ALA A 129 6.02 -2.38 -4.20
N LEU A 130 5.18 -1.60 -4.92
CA LEU A 130 5.00 -0.17 -4.67
C LEU A 130 4.47 0.09 -3.26
N ILE A 131 3.51 -0.71 -2.78
CA ILE A 131 2.99 -0.63 -1.41
C ILE A 131 4.09 -0.92 -0.39
N THR A 132 4.85 -2.01 -0.56
CA THR A 132 5.96 -2.34 0.33
C THR A 132 7.06 -1.29 0.31
N ALA A 133 7.32 -0.68 -0.86
CA ALA A 133 8.36 0.30 -1.06
C ALA A 133 7.97 1.73 -0.65
N ALA A 134 6.68 2.02 -0.47
CA ALA A 134 6.17 3.37 -0.17
C ALA A 134 6.93 4.11 0.96
N PRO A 135 7.26 3.49 2.11
CA PRO A 135 7.99 4.17 3.19
C PRO A 135 9.40 4.62 2.78
N TYR A 136 10.02 3.92 1.83
CA TYR A 136 11.35 4.23 1.32
C TYR A 136 11.30 5.14 0.09
N ALA A 137 10.20 5.10 -0.67
CA ALA A 137 10.00 5.93 -1.84
C ALA A 137 9.67 7.39 -1.46
N TYR A 138 8.91 7.60 -0.38
CA TYR A 138 8.47 8.95 0.01
C TYR A 138 9.64 9.95 0.16
N PRO A 139 10.70 9.68 0.95
CA PRO A 139 11.78 10.65 1.14
C PRO A 139 12.54 10.98 -0.15
N VAL A 140 12.51 10.08 -1.13
CA VAL A 140 13.16 10.27 -2.44
C VAL A 140 12.32 11.19 -3.34
N ILE A 141 11.00 11.07 -3.30
CA ILE A 141 10.10 11.85 -4.17
C ILE A 141 9.67 13.18 -3.53
N GLU A 142 9.67 13.27 -2.20
CA GLU A 142 9.21 14.43 -1.43
C GLU A 142 9.80 15.77 -1.94
N PRO A 143 11.10 15.89 -2.29
CA PRO A 143 11.65 17.14 -2.79
C PRO A 143 10.94 17.65 -4.06
N ALA A 144 10.48 16.74 -4.90
CA ALA A 144 9.80 17.02 -6.17
C ALA A 144 8.28 17.20 -6.04
N LEU A 145 7.70 16.89 -4.86
CA LEU A 145 6.27 17.08 -4.62
C LEU A 145 5.93 18.57 -4.44
N PRO A 146 4.70 18.99 -4.78
CA PRO A 146 4.24 20.34 -4.45
C PRO A 146 4.14 20.52 -2.93
N SER A 147 4.27 21.76 -2.44
CA SER A 147 4.35 22.06 -1.00
C SER A 147 3.18 21.53 -0.17
N TRP A 148 1.98 21.43 -0.75
CA TRP A 148 0.79 20.90 -0.08
C TRP A 148 0.76 19.36 0.05
N LEU A 149 1.75 18.65 -0.51
CA LEU A 149 1.98 17.21 -0.36
C LEU A 149 3.23 16.87 0.46
N LYS A 150 3.97 17.89 0.94
CA LYS A 150 5.12 17.72 1.83
C LYS A 150 4.60 17.74 3.27
N PHE A 151 4.87 16.69 4.04
CA PHE A 151 4.39 16.51 5.40
C PHE A 151 5.49 15.93 6.27
#